data_AF-A0A0F0FFV5-F1
#
_entry.id   AF-A0A0F0FFV5-F1
#
_cell.length_a   1.000
_cell.length_b   1.000
_cell.length_c   1.000
_cell.angle_alpha   90.00
_cell.angle_beta   90.00
_cell.angle_gamma   90.00
#
_symmetry.space_group_name_H-M   'P 1'
#
loop_
_entity.id
_entity.type
_entity.pdbx_description
1 polymer ?
#
loop_
_entity_poly.entity_id
_entity_poly.type
_entity_poly.pdbx_seq_one_letter_code
_entity_poly.pdbx_strand_id
1 'polypeptide(L)'
;MAAPALLPGPQWLRGVMLLVLPSLPPFAYWLPLPPLAGAGWLFPGMGYAGVAVYVGMALAIVGCRNAGGKAPQAMMALLIVATVLAAGLNLHAYWHPPRGVAGWQGLQFRSAAPVPQTFEDAAQAMIGLADVVRGSSMPVIVAPENWLGTLPLAAMRSLRAALQPGQHLLVGGIHMHDGTLRKGVWHLPEGTFTPAIAPIPFIEPYPADYARTGSAIDVAGEPASLLVCFEASTSLPLYHLHYGTPVILVANGWWDTLGALSIQRSVARSWARLFASPLLTSEARP
;
A
#
# COMPACT_ATOMS: atom_id res chain seq x y z
N MET A 1 -3.42 16.61 -38.22
CA MET A 1 -3.17 17.33 -36.95
C MET A 1 -2.21 16.51 -36.12
N ALA A 2 -0.95 16.93 -36.00
CA ALA A 2 0.02 16.28 -35.13
C ALA A 2 -0.25 16.71 -33.68
N ALA A 3 -0.49 15.76 -32.79
CA ALA A 3 -0.61 16.04 -31.37
C ALA A 3 0.67 16.74 -30.87
N PRO A 4 0.58 17.82 -30.09
CA PRO A 4 1.77 18.47 -29.55
C PRO A 4 2.55 17.45 -28.72
N ALA A 5 3.84 17.32 -29.02
CA ALA A 5 4.72 16.43 -28.28
C ALA A 5 4.85 16.97 -26.86
N LEU A 6 4.09 16.38 -25.93
CA LEU A 6 3.93 16.82 -24.54
C LEU A 6 5.24 16.95 -23.74
N LEU A 7 6.37 16.40 -24.22
CA LEU A 7 7.67 16.47 -23.54
C LEU A 7 8.83 16.55 -24.56
N PRO A 8 9.73 17.57 -24.49
CA PRO A 8 10.95 17.62 -25.30
C PRO A 8 11.94 16.52 -24.85
N GLY A 9 12.64 15.89 -25.80
CA GLY A 9 13.67 14.87 -25.51
C GLY A 9 13.55 13.58 -26.34
N PRO A 10 14.55 12.69 -26.25
CA PRO A 10 14.55 11.41 -26.97
C PRO A 10 13.41 10.50 -26.49
N GLN A 11 12.85 9.69 -27.38
CA GLN A 11 11.62 8.94 -27.08
C GLN A 11 11.76 7.91 -25.94
N TRP A 12 12.95 7.35 -25.72
CA TRP A 12 13.21 6.47 -24.57
C TRP A 12 13.04 7.23 -23.25
N LEU A 13 13.46 8.51 -23.20
CA LEU A 13 13.28 9.37 -22.03
C LEU A 13 11.78 9.61 -21.78
N ARG A 14 10.98 9.81 -22.84
CA ARG A 14 9.50 9.89 -22.72
C ARG A 14 8.90 8.60 -22.16
N GLY A 15 9.40 7.45 -22.61
CA GLY A 15 8.98 6.13 -22.11
C GLY A 15 9.27 5.95 -20.62
N VAL A 16 10.50 6.29 -20.18
CA VAL A 16 10.86 6.32 -18.75
C VAL A 16 9.98 7.29 -17.98
N MET A 17 9.78 8.49 -18.50
CA MET A 17 8.94 9.51 -17.86
C MET A 17 7.51 9.02 -17.70
N LEU A 18 6.92 8.31 -18.66
CA LEU A 18 5.56 7.77 -18.56
C LEU A 18 5.41 6.61 -17.56
N LEU A 19 6.49 5.92 -17.19
CA LEU A 19 6.44 4.84 -16.19
C LEU A 19 6.84 5.34 -14.80
N VAL A 20 7.88 6.15 -14.75
CA VAL A 20 8.53 6.59 -13.51
C VAL A 20 7.86 7.83 -12.96
N LEU A 21 7.53 8.84 -13.78
CA LEU A 21 6.90 10.05 -13.25
C LEU A 21 5.55 9.75 -12.62
N PRO A 22 4.60 9.02 -13.23
CA PRO A 22 3.34 8.66 -12.56
C PRO A 22 3.53 7.77 -11.33
N SER A 23 4.74 7.28 -11.09
CA SER A 23 5.10 6.45 -9.94
C SER A 23 5.89 7.24 -8.88
N LEU A 24 6.16 8.54 -9.08
CA LEU A 24 6.81 9.39 -8.09
C LEU A 24 5.78 10.26 -7.37
N PRO A 25 5.85 10.45 -6.05
CA PRO A 25 5.11 11.53 -5.39
C PRO A 25 5.52 12.91 -5.96
N PRO A 26 4.59 13.87 -6.14
CA PRO A 26 3.15 13.76 -5.94
C PRO A 26 2.42 13.19 -7.16
N PHE A 27 3.04 12.90 -8.31
CA PHE A 27 2.35 12.42 -9.51
C PHE A 27 1.62 11.07 -9.33
N ALA A 28 2.14 10.22 -8.45
CA ALA A 28 1.49 8.98 -8.02
C ALA A 28 0.12 9.21 -7.35
N TYR A 29 -0.21 10.46 -7.00
CA TYR A 29 -1.56 10.91 -6.67
C TYR A 29 -2.55 10.62 -7.80
N TRP A 30 -2.18 10.97 -9.03
CA TRP A 30 -3.13 11.16 -10.14
C TRP A 30 -3.39 9.87 -10.91
N LEU A 31 -2.63 8.82 -10.60
CA LEU A 31 -2.74 7.52 -11.23
C LEU A 31 -2.82 6.42 -10.16
N PRO A 32 -4.03 6.04 -9.70
CA PRO A 32 -4.23 5.03 -8.65
C PRO A 32 -3.87 3.59 -9.07
N LEU A 33 -3.30 3.45 -10.27
CA LEU A 33 -2.80 2.21 -10.86
C LEU A 33 -1.39 2.50 -11.40
N PRO A 34 -0.39 2.61 -10.51
CA PRO A 34 0.95 2.93 -10.95
C PRO A 34 1.46 1.83 -11.88
N PRO A 35 1.99 2.17 -13.08
CA PRO A 35 2.44 1.16 -14.03
C PRO A 35 3.52 0.25 -13.45
N LEU A 36 4.34 0.77 -12.51
CA LEU A 36 5.38 0.02 -11.83
C LEU A 36 4.84 -1.08 -10.89
N ALA A 37 3.58 -1.01 -10.45
CA ALA A 37 2.98 -2.11 -9.71
C ALA A 37 2.90 -3.38 -10.56
N GLY A 38 2.91 -3.30 -11.89
CA GLY A 38 3.00 -4.48 -12.76
C GLY A 38 4.25 -5.35 -12.50
N ALA A 39 5.33 -4.76 -11.98
CA ALA A 39 6.57 -5.48 -11.68
C ALA A 39 6.35 -6.61 -10.66
N GLY A 40 5.50 -6.42 -9.65
CA GLY A 40 5.22 -7.45 -8.64
C GLY A 40 4.42 -8.65 -9.15
N TRP A 41 3.72 -8.49 -10.27
CA TRP A 41 3.01 -9.58 -10.93
C TRP A 41 3.95 -10.43 -11.78
N LEU A 42 4.83 -9.79 -12.57
CA LEU A 42 5.75 -10.47 -13.49
C LEU A 42 7.05 -10.93 -12.81
N PHE A 43 7.54 -10.19 -11.82
CA PHE A 43 8.83 -10.42 -11.18
C PHE A 43 8.71 -10.53 -9.66
N PRO A 44 7.84 -11.43 -9.15
CA PRO A 44 7.66 -11.57 -7.72
C PRO A 44 8.97 -12.03 -7.05
N GLY A 45 9.26 -11.47 -5.87
CA GLY A 45 10.44 -11.78 -5.07
C GLY A 45 11.76 -11.23 -5.61
N MET A 46 11.73 -10.33 -6.60
CA MET A 46 12.94 -9.70 -7.15
C MET A 46 13.22 -8.30 -6.58
N GLY A 47 12.35 -7.76 -5.73
CA GLY A 47 12.46 -6.42 -5.15
C GLY A 47 12.72 -5.34 -6.21
N TYR A 48 13.70 -4.48 -5.95
CA TYR A 48 14.12 -3.43 -6.88
C TYR A 48 14.66 -3.96 -8.22
N ALA A 49 15.24 -5.16 -8.27
CA ALA A 49 15.69 -5.76 -9.52
C ALA A 49 14.50 -6.07 -10.44
N GLY A 50 13.36 -6.50 -9.88
CA GLY A 50 12.12 -6.70 -10.64
C GLY A 50 11.60 -5.41 -11.27
N VAL A 51 11.70 -4.28 -10.55
CA VAL A 51 11.38 -2.95 -11.10
C VAL A 51 12.31 -2.60 -12.25
N ALA A 52 13.62 -2.80 -12.09
CA ALA A 52 14.61 -2.51 -13.11
C ALA A 52 14.37 -3.33 -14.40
N VAL A 53 14.08 -4.63 -14.27
CA VAL A 53 13.74 -5.50 -15.40
C VAL A 53 12.45 -5.04 -16.08
N TYR A 54 11.42 -4.69 -15.30
CA TYR A 54 10.15 -4.19 -15.84
C TYR A 54 10.31 -2.89 -16.63
N VAL A 55 11.07 -1.93 -16.09
CA VAL A 55 11.40 -0.67 -16.78
C VAL A 55 12.25 -0.94 -18.02
N GLY A 56 13.25 -1.82 -17.92
CA GLY A 56 14.10 -2.22 -19.06
C GLY A 56 13.30 -2.86 -20.20
N MET A 57 12.33 -3.72 -19.87
CA MET A 57 11.40 -4.31 -20.83
C MET A 57 10.59 -3.24 -21.56
N ALA A 58 10.02 -2.29 -20.81
CA ALA A 58 9.24 -1.22 -21.42
C ALA A 58 10.11 -0.28 -22.28
N LEU A 59 11.36 -0.02 -21.86
CA LEU A 59 12.35 0.70 -22.65
C LEU A 59 12.70 -0.02 -23.96
N ALA A 60 12.87 -1.35 -23.91
CA ALA A 60 13.13 -2.16 -25.09
C ALA A 60 11.96 -2.07 -26.09
N ILE A 61 10.71 -2.12 -25.61
CA ILE A 61 9.51 -1.95 -26.46
C ILE A 61 9.50 -0.57 -27.15
N VAL A 62 9.79 0.50 -26.40
CA VAL A 62 9.86 1.87 -26.96
C VAL A 62 11.05 2.00 -27.93
N GLY A 63 12.17 1.33 -27.64
CA GLY A 63 13.34 1.25 -28.51
C GLY A 63 13.04 0.59 -29.85
N CYS A 64 12.28 -0.52 -29.86
CA CYS A 64 11.85 -1.20 -31.10
C CYS A 64 11.13 -0.27 -32.06
N ARG A 65 10.23 0.57 -31.55
CA ARG A 65 9.45 1.52 -32.35
C ARG A 65 10.31 2.60 -33.02
N ASN A 66 11.49 2.87 -32.45
CA ASN A 66 12.42 3.90 -32.90
C ASN A 66 13.54 3.41 -33.80
N ALA A 67 13.61 2.11 -34.07
CA ALA A 67 14.72 1.50 -34.80
C ALA A 67 14.80 1.91 -36.30
N GLY A 68 13.89 2.74 -36.81
CA GLY A 68 14.06 3.46 -38.08
C GLY A 68 14.46 2.60 -39.28
N GLY A 69 13.93 1.37 -39.40
CA GLY A 69 14.26 0.43 -40.48
C GLY A 69 15.38 -0.57 -40.18
N LYS A 70 15.98 -0.56 -38.99
CA LYS A 70 16.96 -1.58 -38.56
C LYS A 70 16.25 -2.85 -38.06
N ALA A 71 15.66 -3.61 -38.99
CA ALA A 71 14.90 -4.82 -38.70
C ALA A 71 15.60 -5.83 -37.75
N PRO A 72 16.93 -6.07 -37.84
CA PRO A 72 17.60 -6.99 -36.92
C PRO A 72 17.60 -6.51 -35.45
N GLN A 73 17.71 -5.20 -35.22
CA GLN A 73 17.72 -4.63 -33.87
C GLN A 73 16.32 -4.65 -33.24
N ALA A 74 15.29 -4.34 -34.02
CA ALA A 74 13.90 -4.47 -33.59
C ALA A 74 13.53 -5.93 -33.27
N MET A 75 13.97 -6.88 -34.12
CA MET A 75 13.77 -8.31 -33.88
C MET A 75 14.46 -8.75 -32.58
N MET A 76 15.73 -8.39 -32.39
CA MET A 76 16.46 -8.73 -31.17
C MET A 76 15.78 -8.18 -29.91
N ALA A 77 15.34 -6.93 -29.94
CA ALA A 77 14.65 -6.33 -28.79
C ALA A 77 13.27 -6.98 -28.54
N LEU A 78 12.52 -7.36 -29.59
CA LEU A 78 11.30 -8.16 -29.44
C LEU A 78 11.57 -9.55 -28.83
N LEU A 79 12.63 -10.22 -29.25
CA LEU A 79 13.04 -11.51 -28.68
C LEU A 79 13.44 -11.38 -27.21
N ILE A 80 14.17 -10.31 -26.84
CA ILE A 80 14.51 -10.02 -25.44
C ILE A 80 13.23 -9.80 -24.64
N VAL A 81 12.32 -8.96 -25.11
CA VAL A 81 11.03 -8.70 -24.42
C VAL A 81 10.22 -9.98 -24.27
N ALA A 82 10.10 -10.79 -25.33
CA ALA A 82 9.37 -12.05 -25.30
C ALA A 82 10.01 -13.04 -24.32
N THR A 83 11.33 -13.13 -24.30
CA THR A 83 12.08 -14.01 -23.39
C THR A 83 11.91 -13.57 -21.93
N VAL A 84 12.04 -12.27 -21.66
CA VAL A 84 11.86 -11.69 -20.33
C VAL A 84 10.42 -11.87 -19.84
N LEU A 85 9.43 -11.67 -20.71
CA LEU A 85 8.02 -11.88 -20.39
C LEU A 85 7.74 -13.36 -20.11
N ALA A 86 8.24 -14.28 -20.93
CA ALA A 86 8.10 -15.71 -20.71
C ALA A 86 8.75 -16.14 -19.40
N ALA A 87 9.95 -15.63 -19.08
CA ALA A 87 10.62 -15.89 -17.81
C ALA A 87 9.81 -15.35 -16.62
N GLY A 88 9.28 -14.14 -16.73
CA GLY A 88 8.42 -13.54 -15.70
C GLY A 88 7.11 -14.30 -15.49
N LEU A 89 6.46 -14.75 -16.56
CA LEU A 89 5.25 -15.58 -16.48
C LEU A 89 5.53 -16.95 -15.84
N ASN A 90 6.68 -17.56 -16.13
CA ASN A 90 7.11 -18.78 -15.46
C ASN A 90 7.36 -18.53 -13.96
N LEU A 91 8.10 -17.46 -13.62
CA LEU A 91 8.33 -17.08 -12.23
C LEU A 91 7.01 -16.83 -11.49
N HIS A 92 6.06 -16.14 -12.13
CA HIS A 92 4.71 -15.93 -11.61
C HIS A 92 3.98 -17.25 -11.32
N ALA A 93 4.03 -18.20 -12.25
CA ALA A 93 3.33 -19.48 -12.13
C ALA A 93 3.83 -20.35 -10.97
N TYR A 94 5.13 -20.28 -10.67
CA TYR A 94 5.75 -21.01 -9.56
C TYR A 94 5.86 -20.21 -8.26
N TRP A 95 5.49 -18.93 -8.28
CA TRP A 95 5.62 -18.07 -7.10
C TRP A 95 4.50 -18.34 -6.09
N HIS A 96 4.89 -18.72 -4.89
CA HIS A 96 4.01 -18.78 -3.73
C HIS A 96 4.25 -17.58 -2.82
N PRO A 97 3.20 -16.85 -2.42
CA PRO A 97 3.37 -15.77 -1.46
C PRO A 97 3.91 -16.32 -0.13
N PRO A 98 4.79 -15.58 0.56
CA PRO A 98 5.17 -15.92 1.92
C PRO A 98 3.94 -16.12 2.80
N ARG A 99 4.03 -17.05 3.74
CA ARG A 99 2.96 -17.24 4.73
C ARG A 99 2.81 -15.95 5.55
N GLY A 100 1.58 -15.68 6.00
CA GLY A 100 1.31 -14.58 6.92
C GLY A 100 2.15 -14.69 8.19
N VAL A 101 2.34 -13.57 8.88
CA VAL A 101 3.05 -13.55 10.16
C VAL A 101 2.23 -14.33 11.20
N ALA A 102 2.86 -15.30 11.85
CA ALA A 102 2.19 -16.13 12.82
C ALA A 102 1.68 -15.28 13.99
N GLY A 103 0.43 -15.52 14.42
CA GLY A 103 -0.19 -14.77 15.52
C GLY A 103 -0.67 -13.36 15.16
N TRP A 104 -0.62 -12.97 13.88
CA TRP A 104 -1.13 -11.68 13.42
C TRP A 104 -2.48 -11.85 12.74
N GLN A 105 -3.43 -10.98 13.06
CA GLN A 105 -4.78 -11.00 12.50
C GLN A 105 -5.21 -9.61 12.04
N GLY A 106 -5.47 -9.48 10.75
CA GLY A 106 -6.13 -8.33 10.17
C GLY A 106 -7.64 -8.51 10.22
N LEU A 107 -8.33 -7.60 10.89
CA LEU A 107 -9.78 -7.62 10.99
C LEU A 107 -10.43 -7.18 9.67
N GLN A 108 -11.48 -7.89 9.29
CA GLN A 108 -12.25 -7.61 8.09
C GLN A 108 -13.68 -7.34 8.51
N PHE A 109 -14.13 -6.10 8.36
CA PHE A 109 -15.48 -5.69 8.72
C PHE A 109 -16.32 -5.52 7.46
N ARG A 110 -17.48 -6.16 7.45
CA ARG A 110 -18.56 -5.84 6.50
C ARG A 110 -19.56 -4.99 7.26
N SER A 111 -19.46 -3.68 7.08
CA SER A 111 -20.38 -2.71 7.65
C SER A 111 -20.76 -1.72 6.57
N ALA A 112 -22.02 -1.80 6.12
CA ALA A 112 -22.68 -0.78 5.32
C ALA A 112 -22.84 0.55 6.07
N ALA A 113 -22.48 0.61 7.37
CA ALA A 113 -22.52 1.84 8.14
C ALA A 113 -21.36 2.75 7.72
N PRO A 114 -21.65 4.02 7.35
CA PRO A 114 -20.62 5.01 7.05
C PRO A 114 -19.68 5.21 8.25
N VAL A 115 -18.52 5.84 8.01
CA VAL A 115 -17.63 6.28 9.12
C VAL A 115 -18.47 7.01 10.16
N PRO A 116 -18.30 6.67 11.46
CA PRO A 116 -19.02 7.33 12.54
C PRO A 116 -19.09 8.85 12.36
N GLN A 117 -20.30 9.37 12.17
CA GLN A 117 -20.54 10.81 12.00
C GLN A 117 -20.79 11.47 13.35
N THR A 118 -21.29 10.71 14.32
CA THR A 118 -21.58 11.14 15.69
C THR A 118 -20.60 10.53 16.69
N PHE A 119 -20.53 11.14 17.87
CA PHE A 119 -19.76 10.60 18.98
C PHE A 119 -20.31 9.24 19.44
N GLU A 120 -21.64 9.08 19.41
CA GLU A 120 -22.35 7.86 19.77
C GLU A 120 -22.00 6.70 18.82
N ASP A 121 -22.00 6.96 17.50
CA ASP A 121 -21.59 5.96 16.50
C ASP A 121 -20.14 5.52 16.73
N ALA A 122 -19.26 6.48 17.05
CA ALA A 122 -17.86 6.20 17.32
C ALA A 122 -17.75 5.37 18.60
N ALA A 123 -18.50 5.71 19.65
CA ALA A 123 -18.56 4.95 20.90
C ALA A 123 -19.02 3.51 20.70
N GLN A 124 -20.05 3.28 19.89
CA GLN A 124 -20.51 1.93 19.56
C GLN A 124 -19.48 1.13 18.76
N ALA A 125 -18.88 1.76 17.74
CA ALA A 125 -17.81 1.14 16.95
C ALA A 125 -16.60 0.75 17.82
N MET A 126 -16.28 1.55 18.84
CA MET A 126 -15.22 1.28 19.81
C MET A 126 -15.55 0.13 20.75
N ILE A 127 -16.77 0.10 21.29
CA ILE A 127 -17.23 -1.01 22.15
C ILE A 127 -17.19 -2.32 21.37
N GLY A 128 -17.71 -2.32 20.14
CA GLY A 128 -17.67 -3.49 19.27
C GLY A 128 -16.24 -3.94 18.97
N LEU A 129 -15.31 -3.01 18.69
CA LEU A 129 -13.90 -3.36 18.51
C LEU A 129 -13.27 -3.92 19.79
N ALA A 130 -13.57 -3.34 20.95
CA ALA A 130 -13.09 -3.84 22.24
C ALA A 130 -13.57 -5.26 22.53
N ASP A 131 -14.80 -5.61 22.16
CA ASP A 131 -15.33 -6.97 22.28
C ASP A 131 -14.59 -7.95 21.35
N VAL A 132 -14.34 -7.55 20.10
CA VAL A 132 -13.55 -8.36 19.15
C VAL A 132 -12.13 -8.58 19.68
N VAL A 133 -11.49 -7.55 20.23
CA VAL A 133 -10.16 -7.63 20.81
C VAL A 133 -10.14 -8.56 22.01
N ARG A 134 -11.10 -8.43 22.96
CA ARG A 134 -11.23 -9.31 24.13
C ARG A 134 -11.42 -10.77 23.74
N GLY A 135 -12.20 -11.03 22.70
CA GLY A 135 -12.50 -12.37 22.22
C GLY A 135 -11.40 -13.00 21.36
N SER A 136 -10.41 -12.22 20.90
CA SER A 136 -9.33 -12.72 20.06
C SER A 136 -8.15 -13.22 20.90
N SER A 137 -7.66 -14.41 20.56
CA SER A 137 -6.45 -15.00 21.14
C SER A 137 -5.18 -14.62 20.37
N MET A 138 -5.28 -13.73 19.38
CA MET A 138 -4.15 -13.37 18.51
C MET A 138 -3.26 -12.34 19.20
N PRO A 139 -1.93 -12.57 19.25
CA PRO A 139 -0.98 -11.62 19.82
C PRO A 139 -1.01 -10.23 19.16
N VAL A 140 -1.24 -10.17 17.85
CA VAL A 140 -1.30 -8.89 17.12
C VAL A 140 -2.60 -8.81 16.36
N ILE A 141 -3.37 -7.76 16.64
CA ILE A 141 -4.63 -7.46 15.99
C ILE A 141 -4.48 -6.16 15.22
N VAL A 142 -4.93 -6.14 13.97
CA VAL A 142 -4.92 -4.95 13.14
C VAL A 142 -6.36 -4.62 12.76
N ALA A 143 -6.85 -3.48 13.22
CA ALA A 143 -8.17 -2.95 12.90
C ALA A 143 -8.12 -1.97 11.71
N PRO A 144 -9.23 -1.78 10.99
CA PRO A 144 -9.27 -0.95 9.79
C PRO A 144 -8.98 0.53 10.05
N GLU A 145 -8.78 1.26 8.96
CA GLU A 145 -8.54 2.69 8.99
C GLU A 145 -9.77 3.48 9.40
N ASN A 146 -9.62 4.58 10.16
CA ASN A 146 -10.69 5.55 10.45
C ASN A 146 -12.00 4.92 10.97
N TRP A 147 -11.95 3.68 11.46
CA TRP A 147 -13.10 2.99 12.04
C TRP A 147 -13.65 3.77 13.24
N LEU A 148 -12.77 4.55 13.88
CA LEU A 148 -13.03 5.28 15.11
C LEU A 148 -13.01 6.81 14.93
N GLY A 149 -12.86 7.29 13.69
CA GLY A 149 -12.73 8.72 13.38
C GLY A 149 -11.58 9.39 14.17
N THR A 150 -11.87 10.56 14.76
CA THR A 150 -10.98 11.18 15.75
C THR A 150 -11.14 10.46 17.07
N LEU A 151 -10.10 9.75 17.49
CA LEU A 151 -10.12 8.95 18.72
C LEU A 151 -9.99 9.82 19.97
N PRO A 152 -11.03 9.96 20.82
CA PRO A 152 -10.90 10.65 22.09
C PRO A 152 -10.02 9.82 23.05
N LEU A 153 -9.30 10.46 23.97
CA LEU A 153 -8.38 9.78 24.90
C LEU A 153 -9.04 8.63 25.71
N ALA A 154 -10.33 8.76 26.04
CA ALA A 154 -11.11 7.73 26.73
C ALA A 154 -11.31 6.45 25.90
N ALA A 155 -11.38 6.58 24.57
CA ALA A 155 -11.42 5.46 23.64
C ALA A 155 -10.16 4.61 23.71
N MET A 156 -9.01 5.28 23.64
CA MET A 156 -7.70 4.64 23.69
C MET A 156 -7.51 3.87 24.99
N ARG A 157 -7.99 4.42 26.12
CA ARG A 157 -7.98 3.72 27.41
C ARG A 157 -8.87 2.48 27.40
N SER A 158 -10.06 2.56 26.81
CA SER A 158 -10.99 1.43 26.74
C SER A 158 -10.45 0.29 25.87
N LEU A 159 -9.89 0.62 24.69
CA LEU A 159 -9.24 -0.35 23.82
C LEU A 159 -7.99 -0.95 24.47
N ARG A 160 -7.18 -0.15 25.15
CA ARG A 160 -6.03 -0.64 25.91
C ARG A 160 -6.44 -1.59 27.03
N ALA A 161 -7.54 -1.30 27.74
CA ALA A 161 -8.06 -2.16 28.79
C ALA A 161 -8.68 -3.47 28.25
N ALA A 162 -9.02 -3.52 26.95
CA ALA A 162 -9.51 -4.74 26.30
C ALA A 162 -8.39 -5.72 25.94
N LEU A 163 -7.13 -5.27 25.89
CA LEU A 163 -5.99 -6.10 25.52
C LEU A 163 -5.62 -7.08 26.64
N GLN A 164 -5.32 -8.32 26.25
CA GLN A 164 -4.67 -9.29 27.13
C GLN A 164 -3.17 -8.97 27.28
N PRO A 165 -2.50 -9.43 28.36
CA PRO A 165 -1.05 -9.26 28.50
C PRO A 165 -0.28 -9.80 27.29
N GLY A 166 0.58 -8.97 26.70
CA GLY A 166 1.36 -9.31 25.50
C GLY A 166 0.61 -9.18 24.18
N GLN A 167 -0.66 -8.75 24.21
CA GLN A 167 -1.44 -8.47 23.00
C GLN A 167 -1.21 -7.03 22.53
N HIS A 168 -1.08 -6.85 21.21
CA HIS A 168 -0.96 -5.55 20.56
C HIS A 168 -2.15 -5.29 19.64
N LEU A 169 -2.59 -4.04 19.59
CA LEU A 169 -3.60 -3.56 18.65
C LEU A 169 -3.05 -2.42 17.82
N LEU A 170 -3.07 -2.58 16.50
CA LEU A 170 -2.92 -1.50 15.54
C LEU A 170 -4.32 -1.05 15.11
N VAL A 171 -4.64 0.23 15.28
CA VAL A 171 -5.96 0.77 14.92
C VAL A 171 -5.84 2.12 14.24
N GLY A 172 -6.49 2.27 13.09
CA GLY A 172 -6.47 3.53 12.36
C GLY A 172 -7.32 4.62 12.99
N GLY A 173 -6.86 5.86 12.90
CA GLY A 173 -7.60 7.03 13.38
C GLY A 173 -6.87 8.34 13.13
N ILE A 174 -7.38 9.41 13.73
CA ILE A 174 -6.84 10.77 13.61
C ILE A 174 -6.30 11.24 14.95
N HIS A 175 -5.13 11.87 14.96
CA HIS A 175 -4.48 12.42 16.15
C HIS A 175 -3.76 13.76 15.86
N MET A 176 -3.61 14.59 16.89
CA MET A 176 -2.79 15.79 16.84
C MET A 176 -1.31 15.41 16.99
N HIS A 177 -0.53 15.54 15.92
CA HIS A 177 0.88 15.22 15.88
C HIS A 177 1.66 16.46 15.43
N ASP A 178 2.61 16.90 16.25
CA ASP A 178 3.40 18.13 16.03
C ASP A 178 2.56 19.37 15.72
N GLY A 179 1.46 19.55 16.46
CA GLY A 179 0.56 20.69 16.30
C GLY A 179 -0.33 20.64 15.04
N THR A 180 -0.32 19.52 14.30
CA THR A 180 -1.18 19.31 13.12
C THR A 180 -2.03 18.06 13.29
N LEU A 181 -3.30 18.12 12.87
CA LEU A 181 -4.11 16.90 12.78
C LEU A 181 -3.54 16.02 11.67
N ARG A 182 -3.25 14.76 12.03
CA ARG A 182 -2.77 13.75 11.10
C ARG A 182 -3.61 12.50 11.23
N LYS A 183 -3.84 11.88 10.08
CA LYS A 183 -4.35 10.53 9.96
C LYS A 183 -3.22 9.53 10.15
N GLY A 184 -3.50 8.35 10.68
CA GLY A 184 -2.48 7.34 10.92
C GLY A 184 -3.01 6.14 11.69
N VAL A 185 -2.10 5.44 12.34
CA VAL A 185 -2.38 4.21 13.10
C VAL A 185 -1.81 4.35 14.50
N TRP A 186 -2.65 4.09 15.49
CA TRP A 186 -2.24 3.91 16.87
C TRP A 186 -1.75 2.49 17.09
N HIS A 187 -0.69 2.37 17.88
CA HIS A 187 -0.18 1.11 18.38
C HIS A 187 -0.39 1.06 19.89
N LEU A 188 -1.16 0.06 20.32
CA LEU A 188 -1.45 -0.23 21.72
C LEU A 188 -0.82 -1.57 22.11
N PRO A 189 -0.39 -1.72 23.38
CA PRO A 189 -0.59 -0.81 24.51
C PRO A 189 0.39 0.36 24.61
N GLU A 190 1.39 0.44 23.73
CA GLU A 190 2.50 1.41 23.75
C GLU A 190 2.00 2.86 23.73
N GLY A 191 0.88 3.12 23.06
CA GLY A 191 0.34 4.46 22.89
C GLY A 191 1.18 5.29 21.93
N THR A 192 1.85 4.66 20.97
CA THR A 192 2.56 5.36 19.90
C THR A 192 1.62 5.58 18.72
N PHE A 193 1.74 6.74 18.07
CA PHE A 193 0.97 7.07 16.88
C PHE A 193 1.92 7.16 15.69
N THR A 194 1.59 6.42 14.64
CA THR A 194 2.32 6.42 13.37
C THR A 194 1.47 7.15 12.33
N PRO A 195 1.81 8.41 11.98
CA PRO A 195 1.09 9.13 10.93
C PRO A 195 1.16 8.40 9.59
N ALA A 196 0.12 8.53 8.78
CA ALA A 196 0.18 8.24 7.36
C ALA A 196 1.22 9.18 6.70
N ILE A 197 1.98 8.63 5.76
CA ILE A 197 2.90 9.34 4.89
C ILE A 197 2.13 10.11 3.81
N ALA A 198 1.10 9.51 3.21
CA ALA A 198 0.35 10.12 2.11
C ALA A 198 -1.17 9.94 2.26
N PRO A 199 -1.85 10.86 2.96
CA PRO A 199 -3.32 10.91 3.01
C PRO A 199 -3.96 11.08 1.63
N ILE A 200 -5.22 10.62 1.47
CA ILE A 200 -6.34 11.30 0.78
C ILE A 200 -6.11 12.63 0.10
N PRO A 201 -5.39 12.75 -1.00
CA PRO A 201 -5.03 14.10 -1.42
C PRO A 201 -6.26 14.88 -1.96
N PHE A 202 -6.37 16.21 -1.76
CA PHE A 202 -7.56 17.06 -2.06
C PHE A 202 -8.91 16.64 -1.42
N ILE A 203 -8.98 15.48 -0.78
CA ILE A 203 -10.17 14.98 -0.07
C ILE A 203 -9.97 15.10 1.43
N GLU A 204 -8.80 14.68 1.92
CA GLU A 204 -8.41 14.74 3.31
C GLU A 204 -7.55 15.99 3.57
N PRO A 205 -7.82 16.73 4.67
CA PRO A 205 -7.13 17.98 4.98
C PRO A 205 -5.78 17.76 5.68
N TYR A 206 -5.22 16.55 5.66
CA TYR A 206 -4.04 16.18 6.44
C TYR A 206 -2.75 16.35 5.63
N PRO A 207 -1.65 16.81 6.25
CA PRO A 207 -0.37 16.96 5.57
C PRO A 207 0.25 15.61 5.23
N ALA A 208 0.98 15.56 4.10
CA ALA A 208 1.84 14.42 3.73
C ALA A 208 3.24 14.56 4.35
N ASP A 209 3.92 13.43 4.58
CA ASP A 209 5.23 13.36 5.25
C ASP A 209 6.20 12.44 4.50
N TYR A 210 6.59 12.84 3.30
CA TYR A 210 7.47 12.06 2.43
C TYR A 210 8.88 11.84 2.99
N ALA A 211 9.29 12.59 4.01
CA ALA A 211 10.59 12.40 4.67
C ALA A 211 10.67 11.07 5.44
N ARG A 212 9.53 10.45 5.77
CA ARG A 212 9.47 9.15 6.46
C ARG A 212 9.59 7.94 5.52
N THR A 213 9.88 8.18 4.24
CA THR A 213 10.30 7.15 3.26
C THR A 213 11.38 6.22 3.81
N GLY A 214 11.14 4.91 3.74
CA GLY A 214 12.07 3.86 4.16
C GLY A 214 11.89 3.34 5.59
N SER A 215 11.05 3.95 6.42
CA SER A 215 10.89 3.52 7.82
C SER A 215 9.93 2.34 7.97
N ALA A 216 10.35 1.32 8.74
CA ALA A 216 9.48 0.28 9.28
C ALA A 216 8.99 0.69 10.68
N ILE A 217 7.85 0.14 11.10
CA ILE A 217 7.36 0.20 12.49
C ILE A 217 7.72 -1.12 13.19
N ASP A 218 7.94 -1.06 14.50
CA ASP A 218 8.10 -2.25 15.33
C ASP A 218 6.74 -2.68 15.88
N VAL A 219 6.36 -3.95 15.66
CA VAL A 219 5.10 -4.51 16.13
C VAL A 219 5.40 -5.80 16.85
N ALA A 220 5.31 -5.79 18.18
CA ALA A 220 5.65 -6.94 19.03
C ALA A 220 7.08 -7.47 18.81
N GLY A 221 8.06 -6.58 18.55
CA GLY A 221 9.46 -6.93 18.29
C GLY A 221 9.77 -7.36 16.85
N GLU A 222 8.77 -7.32 15.96
CA GLU A 222 8.93 -7.62 14.53
C GLU A 222 8.78 -6.35 13.68
N PRO A 223 9.74 -6.04 12.79
CA PRO A 223 9.62 -4.90 11.89
C PRO A 223 8.53 -5.15 10.86
N ALA A 224 7.68 -4.15 10.61
CA ALA A 224 6.65 -4.18 9.58
C ALA A 224 6.58 -2.87 8.80
N SER A 225 6.26 -2.97 7.51
CA SER A 225 5.91 -1.83 6.69
C SER A 225 4.43 -1.54 6.83
N LEU A 226 4.07 -0.33 7.25
CA LEU A 226 2.69 0.10 7.38
C LEU A 226 2.26 0.88 6.14
N LEU A 227 1.14 0.48 5.54
CA LEU A 227 0.46 1.20 4.46
C LEU A 227 -0.92 1.62 4.93
N VAL A 228 -1.19 2.92 4.88
CA VAL A 228 -2.46 3.53 5.32
C VAL A 228 -3.26 3.97 4.11
N CYS A 229 -4.36 3.26 3.84
CA CYS A 229 -5.29 3.46 2.74
C CYS A 229 -4.63 3.83 1.40
N PHE A 230 -4.74 5.10 1.00
CA PHE A 230 -4.30 5.62 -0.29
C PHE A 230 -2.87 5.24 -0.65
N GLU A 231 -1.99 5.15 0.34
CA GLU A 231 -0.58 4.79 0.17
C GLU A 231 -0.40 3.50 -0.64
N ALA A 232 -1.24 2.50 -0.39
CA ALA A 232 -1.21 1.22 -1.10
C ALA A 232 -1.58 1.31 -2.59
N SER A 233 -2.35 2.33 -2.99
CA SER A 233 -2.73 2.57 -4.38
C SER A 233 -1.70 3.37 -5.15
N THR A 234 -0.68 3.90 -4.47
CA THR A 234 0.40 4.68 -5.09
C THR A 234 1.65 3.83 -5.29
N SER A 235 2.69 4.42 -5.86
CA SER A 235 4.04 3.86 -5.90
C SER A 235 4.88 4.17 -4.66
N LEU A 236 4.32 4.90 -3.69
CA LEU A 236 4.99 5.15 -2.41
C LEU A 236 5.55 3.87 -1.76
N PRO A 237 4.88 2.70 -1.81
CA PRO A 237 5.42 1.47 -1.23
C PRO A 237 6.82 1.10 -1.76
N LEU A 238 7.20 1.49 -2.98
CA LEU A 238 8.57 1.29 -3.49
C LEU A 238 9.63 1.92 -2.59
N TYR A 239 9.30 2.94 -1.82
CA TYR A 239 10.25 3.68 -0.99
C TYR A 239 10.28 3.21 0.46
N HIS A 240 9.36 2.32 0.89
CA HIS A 240 9.24 1.90 2.30
C HIS A 240 9.11 0.39 2.51
N LEU A 241 8.90 -0.38 1.45
CA LEU A 241 8.88 -1.83 1.54
C LEU A 241 10.31 -2.36 1.51
N HIS A 242 10.56 -3.30 2.41
CA HIS A 242 11.82 -4.02 2.53
C HIS A 242 11.58 -5.50 2.23
N TYR A 243 12.62 -6.15 1.71
CA TYR A 243 12.52 -7.55 1.31
C TYR A 243 12.19 -8.44 2.52
N GLY A 244 11.15 -9.26 2.41
CA GLY A 244 10.72 -10.18 3.46
C GLY A 244 10.04 -9.52 4.67
N THR A 245 10.07 -8.19 4.77
CA THR A 245 9.40 -7.45 5.85
C THR A 245 7.89 -7.48 5.65
N PRO A 246 7.09 -7.93 6.64
CA PRO A 246 5.64 -7.94 6.56
C PRO A 246 5.06 -6.57 6.19
N VAL A 247 4.07 -6.58 5.30
CA VAL A 247 3.30 -5.40 4.94
C VAL A 247 1.96 -5.45 5.66
N ILE A 248 1.63 -4.40 6.39
CA ILE A 248 0.33 -4.20 7.03
C ILE A 248 -0.41 -3.15 6.23
N LEU A 249 -1.50 -3.54 5.58
CA LEU A 249 -2.43 -2.63 4.93
C LEU A 249 -3.61 -2.34 5.86
N VAL A 250 -3.73 -1.11 6.31
CA VAL A 250 -4.88 -0.62 7.07
C VAL A 250 -5.69 0.28 6.15
N ALA A 251 -6.89 -0.15 5.75
CA ALA A 251 -7.71 0.56 4.76
C ALA A 251 -9.17 0.68 5.20
N ASN A 252 -9.87 1.62 4.58
CA ASN A 252 -11.29 1.83 4.80
C ASN A 252 -11.95 2.32 3.50
N GLY A 253 -13.04 1.66 3.11
CA GLY A 253 -13.81 1.98 1.93
C GLY A 253 -15.28 2.11 2.23
N TRP A 254 -15.66 2.74 3.34
CA TRP A 254 -17.04 3.17 3.60
C TRP A 254 -17.68 3.94 2.43
N TRP A 255 -16.86 4.60 1.61
CA TRP A 255 -17.23 5.34 0.40
C TRP A 255 -17.10 4.51 -0.89
N ASP A 256 -16.57 3.29 -0.81
CA ASP A 256 -16.20 2.48 -1.96
C ASP A 256 -17.40 1.75 -2.56
N THR A 257 -18.04 2.40 -3.53
CA THR A 257 -19.12 1.83 -4.34
C THR A 257 -18.65 1.30 -5.69
N LEU A 258 -17.40 1.59 -6.07
CA LEU A 258 -16.86 1.32 -7.41
C LEU A 258 -15.70 0.32 -7.42
N GLY A 259 -15.37 -0.28 -6.27
CA GLY A 259 -14.33 -1.29 -6.12
C GLY A 259 -12.91 -0.74 -5.96
N ALA A 260 -12.75 0.52 -5.53
CA ALA A 260 -11.47 1.15 -5.25
C ALA A 260 -10.62 0.36 -4.23
N LEU A 261 -11.21 -0.23 -3.19
CA LEU A 261 -10.52 -1.09 -2.23
C LEU A 261 -9.99 -2.37 -2.88
N SER A 262 -10.71 -2.91 -3.86
CA SER A 262 -10.25 -4.10 -4.58
C SER A 262 -9.00 -3.80 -5.42
N ILE A 263 -8.96 -2.62 -6.04
CA ILE A 263 -7.80 -2.11 -6.77
C ILE A 263 -6.65 -1.91 -5.81
N GLN A 264 -6.86 -1.16 -4.72
CA GLN A 264 -5.85 -0.91 -3.70
C GLN A 264 -5.25 -2.21 -3.14
N ARG A 265 -6.08 -3.20 -2.80
CA ARG A 265 -5.62 -4.51 -2.34
C ARG A 265 -4.79 -5.22 -3.41
N SER A 266 -5.21 -5.15 -4.68
CA SER A 266 -4.46 -5.73 -5.79
C SER A 266 -3.09 -5.07 -5.97
N VAL A 267 -3.03 -3.74 -5.87
CA VAL A 267 -1.77 -2.98 -5.95
C VAL A 267 -0.87 -3.29 -4.76
N ALA A 268 -1.39 -3.26 -3.51
CA ALA A 268 -0.65 -3.66 -2.32
C ALA A 268 -0.11 -5.10 -2.41
N ARG A 269 -0.94 -6.03 -2.91
CA ARG A 269 -0.52 -7.41 -3.16
C ARG A 269 0.60 -7.46 -4.17
N SER A 270 0.55 -6.65 -5.22
CA SER A 270 1.64 -6.59 -6.18
C SER A 270 2.94 -6.11 -5.54
N TRP A 271 2.88 -5.04 -4.74
CA TRP A 271 4.05 -4.55 -4.01
C TRP A 271 4.61 -5.59 -3.04
N ALA A 272 3.76 -6.24 -2.25
CA ALA A 272 4.18 -7.31 -1.34
C ALA A 272 4.80 -8.50 -2.09
N ARG A 273 4.22 -8.89 -3.24
CA ARG A 273 4.81 -9.92 -4.10
C ARG A 273 6.18 -9.54 -4.60
N LEU A 274 6.37 -8.31 -5.05
CA LEU A 274 7.66 -7.81 -5.56
C LEU A 274 8.77 -7.98 -4.52
N PHE A 275 8.50 -7.65 -3.26
CA PHE A 275 9.47 -7.73 -2.15
C PHE A 275 9.47 -9.05 -1.39
N ALA A 276 8.77 -10.08 -1.87
CA ALA A 276 8.61 -11.34 -1.16
C ALA A 276 8.14 -11.14 0.30
N SER A 277 7.22 -10.20 0.50
CA SER A 277 6.70 -9.83 1.81
C SER A 277 5.35 -10.49 2.08
N PRO A 278 5.11 -11.00 3.30
CA PRO A 278 3.75 -11.29 3.76
C PRO A 278 2.88 -10.04 3.69
N LEU A 279 1.62 -10.18 3.26
CA LEU A 279 0.66 -9.07 3.29
C LEU A 279 -0.47 -9.41 4.27
N LEU A 280 -0.60 -8.57 5.29
CA LEU A 280 -1.75 -8.55 6.19
C LEU A 280 -2.67 -7.39 5.79
N THR A 281 -3.93 -7.66 5.53
CA THR A 281 -4.92 -6.61 5.23
C THR A 281 -5.92 -6.50 6.37
N SER A 282 -6.25 -5.26 6.74
CA SER A 282 -7.34 -4.92 7.65
C SER A 282 -8.21 -3.86 6.98
N GLU A 283 -9.48 -4.19 6.75
CA GLU A 283 -10.35 -3.39 5.90
C GLU A 283 -11.78 -3.33 6.45
N ALA A 284 -12.41 -2.16 6.30
CA ALA A 284 -13.84 -1.98 6.46
C ALA A 284 -14.48 -1.75 5.08
N ARG A 285 -15.52 -2.53 4.77
CA ARG A 285 -16.24 -2.52 3.50
C ARG A 285 -17.75 -2.37 3.73
N PRO A 286 -18.49 -1.66 2.87
CA PRO A 286 -19.95 -1.66 2.88
C PRO A 286 -20.53 -3.05 2.62
#